data_AF-A0A7V4XCZ6-F1
#
_entry.id   AF-A0A7V4XCZ6-F1
#
_cell.length_a   1.000
_cell.length_b   1.000
_cell.length_c   1.000
_cell.angle_alpha   90.00
_cell.angle_beta   90.00
_cell.angle_gamma   90.00
#
_symmetry.space_group_name_H-M   'P 1'
#
loop_
_entity.id
_entity.type
_entity.pdbx_description
1 polymer ?
#
loop_
_entity_poly.entity_id
_entity_poly.type
_entity_poly.pdbx_seq_one_letter_code
_entity_poly.pdbx_strand_id
1 'polypeptide(L)'
;MKKCGFTLLELVVVISIIAILASILFPVFARARESARRVTCASNLMQLGTALNMYAQGYDGHYPLKNNDWKRIYPFVKNIDTFYCPSDAQDRKWVTKQVPVQNAAPDTIYSQRTIVLQSSSSYVYKGGLCNDDRADKVIAGEAQTWHGDLVNVLYIGGYVKGVSVDTYKPVVKPDPKPSPKLINHPPMP
;
A
#
# COMPACT_ATOMS: atom_id res chain seq x y z
N MET A 1 33.21 24.25 51.45
CA MET A 1 31.96 23.99 50.70
C MET A 1 31.72 22.49 50.72
N LYS A 2 30.70 21.99 51.44
CA LYS A 2 30.42 20.55 51.54
C LYS A 2 29.81 20.06 50.22
N LYS A 3 30.46 19.12 49.55
CA LYS A 3 29.87 18.41 48.41
C LYS A 3 28.90 17.37 48.94
N CYS A 4 27.61 17.48 48.61
CA CYS A 4 26.66 16.38 48.79
C CYS A 4 27.04 15.27 47.81
N GLY A 5 27.46 14.11 48.33
CA GLY A 5 27.76 12.94 47.52
C GLY A 5 26.47 12.22 47.14
N PHE A 6 26.33 11.90 45.86
CA PHE A 6 25.24 11.07 45.35
C PHE A 6 25.41 9.64 45.87
N THR A 7 24.39 9.08 46.51
CA THR A 7 24.49 7.70 47.01
C THR A 7 24.24 6.73 45.86
N LEU A 8 24.93 5.58 45.88
CA LEU A 8 24.72 4.53 44.88
C LEU A 8 23.25 4.05 44.90
N LEU A 9 22.62 4.08 46.07
CA LEU A 9 21.22 3.71 46.25
C LEU A 9 20.26 4.65 45.51
N GLU A 10 20.48 5.97 45.57
CA GLU A 10 19.66 6.95 44.84
C GLU A 10 19.75 6.73 43.34
N LEU A 11 20.93 6.37 42.81
CA LEU A 11 21.08 6.03 41.40
C LEU A 11 20.31 4.75 41.04
N VAL A 12 20.46 3.72 41.87
CA VAL A 12 19.90 2.39 41.59
C VAL A 12 18.37 2.41 41.63
N VAL A 13 17.75 3.09 42.60
CA VAL A 13 16.28 3.17 42.69
C VAL A 13 15.69 3.86 41.45
N VAL A 14 16.34 4.91 40.95
CA VAL A 14 15.85 5.65 39.78
C VAL A 14 15.89 4.79 38.52
N ILE A 15 17.01 4.11 38.25
CA ILE A 15 17.09 3.23 37.07
C ILE A 15 16.14 2.05 37.18
N SER A 16 15.89 1.52 38.39
CA SER A 16 14.92 0.44 38.61
C SER A 16 13.50 0.88 38.27
N ILE A 17 13.09 2.08 38.69
CA ILE A 17 11.77 2.62 38.36
C ILE A 17 11.65 2.87 36.84
N ILE A 18 12.67 3.46 36.21
CA ILE A 18 12.69 3.67 34.75
C ILE A 18 12.57 2.34 34.00
N ALA A 19 13.27 1.29 34.44
CA ALA A 19 13.22 -0.02 33.81
C ALA A 19 11.81 -0.63 33.85
N ILE A 20 11.13 -0.54 35.00
CA ILE A 20 9.75 -1.02 35.15
C ILE A 20 8.81 -0.24 34.23
N LEU A 21 8.87 1.10 34.23
CA LEU A 21 8.03 1.93 33.36
C LEU A 21 8.28 1.66 31.87
N ALA A 22 9.55 1.56 31.47
CA ALA A 22 9.95 1.29 30.09
C ALA A 22 9.44 -0.08 29.61
N SER A 23 9.48 -1.10 30.48
CA SER A 23 9.00 -2.45 30.16
C SER A 23 7.52 -2.51 29.77
N ILE A 24 6.68 -1.65 30.37
CA ILE A 24 5.25 -1.56 30.08
C ILE A 24 5.02 -0.66 28.86
N LEU A 25 5.79 0.43 28.75
CA LEU A 25 5.61 1.42 27.69
C LEU A 25 6.02 0.90 26.31
N PHE A 26 7.11 0.13 26.22
CA PHE A 26 7.65 -0.38 24.95
C PHE A 26 6.65 -1.24 24.13
N PRO A 27 5.99 -2.27 24.69
CA PRO A 27 5.04 -3.08 23.92
C PRO A 27 3.80 -2.30 23.48
N VAL A 28 3.32 -1.36 24.32
CA VAL A 28 2.18 -0.50 23.98
C VAL A 28 2.54 0.46 22.86
N PHE A 29 3.72 1.09 22.94
CA PHE A 29 4.20 2.01 21.93
C PHE A 29 4.40 1.33 20.56
N ALA A 30 4.91 0.09 20.55
CA ALA A 30 5.05 -0.68 19.31
C ALA A 30 3.69 -0.91 18.61
N ARG A 31 2.65 -1.29 19.36
CA ARG A 31 1.29 -1.48 18.82
C ARG A 31 0.67 -0.18 18.33
N ALA A 32 0.86 0.92 19.07
CA ALA A 32 0.38 2.24 18.68
C ALA A 32 1.03 2.73 17.37
N ARG A 33 2.35 2.55 17.25
CA ARG A 33 3.10 2.86 16.02
C ARG A 33 2.61 2.06 14.83
N GLU A 34 2.33 0.77 15.02
CA GLU A 34 1.83 -0.08 13.94
C GLU A 34 0.41 0.31 13.51
N SER A 35 -0.45 0.66 14.47
CA SER A 35 -1.78 1.20 14.19
C SER A 35 -1.69 2.50 13.35
N ALA A 36 -0.75 3.38 13.66
CA ALA A 36 -0.51 4.59 12.89
C ALA A 36 -0.04 4.28 11.45
N ARG A 37 0.89 3.33 11.28
CA ARG A 37 1.33 2.88 9.95
C ARG A 37 0.19 2.31 9.12
N ARG A 38 -0.72 1.56 9.74
CA ARG A 38 -1.93 1.05 9.08
C ARG A 38 -2.85 2.17 8.60
N VAL A 39 -3.01 3.24 9.37
CA VAL A 39 -3.79 4.42 8.95
C VAL A 39 -3.15 5.08 7.72
N THR A 40 -1.82 5.20 7.71
CA THR A 40 -1.09 5.67 6.52
C THR A 40 -1.33 4.77 5.31
N CYS A 41 -1.30 3.45 5.50
CA CYS A 41 -1.57 2.48 4.44
C CYS A 41 -3.00 2.62 3.87
N ALA A 42 -4.00 2.84 4.74
CA ALA A 42 -5.36 3.14 4.32
C ALA A 42 -5.48 4.45 3.53
N SER A 43 -4.76 5.51 3.96
CA SER A 43 -4.67 6.78 3.23
C SER A 43 -4.04 6.61 1.84
N ASN A 44 -2.99 5.79 1.74
CA ASN A 44 -2.35 5.46 0.48
C ASN A 44 -3.34 4.76 -0.47
N LEU A 45 -4.12 3.78 0.01
CA LEU A 45 -5.18 3.16 -0.78
C LEU A 45 -6.26 4.16 -1.23
N MET A 46 -6.66 5.11 -0.40
CA MET A 46 -7.61 6.17 -0.81
C MET A 46 -7.04 7.06 -1.92
N GLN A 47 -5.76 7.41 -1.84
CA GLN A 47 -5.07 8.15 -2.90
C GLN A 47 -5.02 7.34 -4.21
N LEU A 48 -4.75 6.03 -4.14
CA LEU A 48 -4.80 5.13 -5.30
C LEU A 48 -6.21 5.03 -5.89
N GLY A 49 -7.25 4.97 -5.06
CA GLY A 49 -8.65 5.00 -5.51
C GLY A 49 -9.00 6.30 -6.23
N THR A 50 -8.51 7.43 -5.73
CA THR A 50 -8.66 8.72 -6.40
C THR A 50 -7.97 8.71 -7.77
N ALA A 51 -6.74 8.21 -7.85
CA ALA A 51 -5.99 8.08 -9.09
C ALA A 51 -6.65 7.12 -10.11
N LEU A 52 -7.23 6.02 -9.64
CA LEU A 52 -8.03 5.10 -10.46
C LEU A 52 -9.27 5.80 -11.03
N ASN A 53 -9.96 6.62 -10.22
CA ASN A 53 -11.11 7.39 -10.70
C ASN A 53 -10.69 8.48 -11.70
N MET A 54 -9.54 9.13 -11.50
CA MET A 54 -8.99 10.08 -12.48
C MET A 54 -8.64 9.39 -13.80
N TYR A 55 -8.07 8.19 -13.75
CA TYR A 55 -7.85 7.36 -14.93
C TYR A 55 -9.20 7.07 -15.61
N ALA A 56 -10.17 6.52 -14.90
CA ALA A 56 -11.46 6.12 -15.45
C ALA A 56 -12.21 7.28 -16.16
N GLN A 57 -12.05 8.53 -15.69
CA GLN A 57 -12.63 9.71 -16.37
C GLN A 57 -12.12 9.90 -17.80
N GLY A 58 -10.89 9.49 -18.10
CA GLY A 58 -10.30 9.55 -19.45
C GLY A 58 -10.52 8.30 -20.30
N TYR A 59 -11.11 7.24 -19.74
CA TYR A 59 -11.24 5.91 -20.37
C TYR A 59 -12.66 5.34 -20.25
N ASP A 60 -13.69 6.15 -20.57
CA ASP A 60 -15.10 5.74 -20.57
C ASP A 60 -15.55 5.06 -19.26
N GLY A 61 -15.02 5.51 -18.12
CA GLY A 61 -15.32 4.92 -16.82
C GLY A 61 -14.63 3.59 -16.52
N HIS A 62 -13.70 3.12 -17.35
CA HIS A 62 -13.00 1.86 -17.16
C HIS A 62 -11.68 2.05 -16.40
N TYR A 63 -11.43 1.15 -15.45
CA TYR A 63 -10.14 1.05 -14.78
C TYR A 63 -9.16 0.18 -15.61
N PRO A 64 -7.84 0.19 -15.31
CA PRO A 64 -6.87 -0.63 -16.04
C PRO A 64 -7.28 -2.11 -16.12
N LEU A 65 -7.15 -2.70 -17.32
CA LEU A 65 -7.67 -4.05 -17.59
C LEU A 65 -6.86 -5.17 -16.92
N LYS A 66 -5.54 -4.97 -16.80
CA LYS A 66 -4.64 -5.98 -16.26
C LYS A 66 -4.56 -5.84 -14.74
N ASN A 67 -4.53 -6.99 -14.04
CA ASN A 67 -4.26 -7.02 -12.61
C ASN A 67 -2.90 -6.38 -12.32
N ASN A 68 -2.82 -5.63 -11.21
CA ASN A 68 -1.61 -4.93 -10.76
C ASN A 68 -0.97 -3.99 -11.80
N ASP A 69 -1.72 -3.52 -12.81
CA ASP A 69 -1.21 -2.57 -13.82
C ASP A 69 -1.18 -1.13 -13.28
N TRP A 70 -0.51 -0.95 -12.14
CA TRP A 70 -0.33 0.32 -11.45
C TRP A 70 0.37 1.38 -12.30
N LYS A 71 1.04 0.96 -13.37
CA LYS A 71 1.69 1.81 -14.34
C LYS A 71 0.76 2.80 -14.99
N ARG A 72 -0.45 2.33 -15.32
CA ARG A 72 -1.47 3.09 -16.03
C ARG A 72 -1.98 4.25 -15.20
N ILE A 73 -1.93 4.14 -13.87
CA ILE A 73 -2.36 5.20 -12.96
C ILE A 73 -1.21 6.06 -12.41
N TYR A 74 0.04 5.68 -12.65
CA TYR A 74 1.22 6.42 -12.16
C TYR A 74 1.18 7.93 -12.47
N PRO A 75 0.79 8.39 -13.67
CA PRO A 75 0.68 9.83 -13.96
C PRO A 75 -0.32 10.59 -13.08
N PHE A 76 -1.26 9.89 -12.45
CA PHE A 76 -2.31 10.46 -11.60
C PHE A 76 -1.95 10.41 -10.11
N VAL A 77 -0.78 9.87 -9.75
CA VAL A 77 -0.31 9.76 -8.37
C VAL A 77 0.87 10.71 -8.16
N LYS A 78 0.75 11.61 -7.16
CA LYS A 78 1.76 12.66 -6.91
C LYS A 78 3.05 12.13 -6.29
N ASN A 79 2.96 11.14 -5.40
CA ASN A 79 4.11 10.55 -4.74
C ASN A 79 4.15 9.06 -5.01
N ILE A 80 5.30 8.59 -5.43
CA ILE A 80 5.53 7.19 -5.74
C ILE A 80 5.56 6.30 -4.49
N ASP A 81 5.83 6.86 -3.31
CA ASP A 81 5.75 6.15 -2.03
C ASP A 81 4.31 5.73 -1.68
N THR A 82 3.31 6.33 -2.32
CA THR A 82 1.89 5.97 -2.16
C THR A 82 1.62 4.53 -2.59
N PHE A 83 2.45 3.91 -3.43
CA PHE A 83 2.33 2.50 -3.80
C PHE A 83 2.90 1.53 -2.75
N TYR A 84 3.49 2.05 -1.66
CA TYR A 84 4.08 1.24 -0.62
C TYR A 84 3.36 1.38 0.72
N CYS A 85 3.41 0.29 1.49
CA CYS A 85 3.00 0.26 2.88
C CYS A 85 4.23 0.56 3.75
N PRO A 86 4.16 1.48 4.72
CA PRO A 86 5.27 1.79 5.62
C PRO A 86 5.66 0.65 6.58
N SER A 87 4.85 -0.42 6.64
CA SER A 87 5.13 -1.65 7.39
C SER A 87 5.72 -2.76 6.52
N ASP A 88 5.80 -2.57 5.20
CA ASP A 88 6.45 -3.51 4.31
C ASP A 88 7.97 -3.45 4.53
N ALA A 89 8.51 -4.51 5.14
CA ALA A 89 9.92 -4.62 5.48
C ALA A 89 10.83 -4.87 4.26
N GLN A 90 10.24 -5.15 3.09
CA GLN A 90 11.02 -5.23 1.87
C GLN A 90 11.50 -3.82 1.52
N ASP A 91 12.82 -3.63 1.40
CA ASP A 91 13.49 -2.43 0.87
C ASP A 91 13.14 -2.22 -0.62
N ARG A 92 11.84 -2.11 -0.92
CA ARG A 92 11.28 -1.77 -2.21
C ARG A 92 11.32 -0.26 -2.35
N LYS A 93 12.48 0.36 -2.10
CA LYS A 93 12.82 1.56 -2.86
C LYS A 93 12.66 1.15 -4.31
N TRP A 94 11.97 1.96 -5.11
CA TRP A 94 11.93 1.77 -6.56
C TRP A 94 13.35 1.52 -7.04
N VAL A 95 13.69 0.25 -7.32
CA VAL A 95 15.01 -0.04 -7.88
C VAL A 95 14.90 0.49 -9.29
N THR A 96 15.39 1.70 -9.44
CA THR A 96 15.65 2.33 -10.72
C THR A 96 16.79 1.53 -11.35
N LYS A 97 16.47 0.39 -11.98
CA LYS A 97 17.42 -0.21 -12.90
C LYS A 97 17.33 0.60 -14.18
N GLN A 98 18.42 1.24 -14.57
CA GLN A 98 18.56 1.73 -15.94
C GLN A 98 18.75 0.49 -16.82
N VAL A 99 17.66 -0.03 -17.37
CA VAL A 99 17.71 -1.11 -18.36
C VAL A 99 17.36 -0.49 -19.72
N PRO A 100 18.13 -0.75 -20.79
CA PRO A 100 17.74 -0.37 -22.14
C PRO A 100 16.32 -0.86 -22.45
N VAL A 101 15.47 -0.03 -23.05
CA VAL A 101 14.03 -0.31 -23.29
C VAL A 101 13.79 -1.67 -23.97
N GLN A 102 14.70 -2.07 -24.84
CA GLN A 102 14.70 -3.36 -25.56
C GLN A 102 14.87 -4.61 -24.68
N ASN A 103 15.36 -4.46 -23.45
CA ASN A 103 15.60 -5.56 -22.49
C ASN A 103 14.69 -5.47 -21.26
N ALA A 104 13.72 -4.55 -21.24
CA ALA A 104 12.80 -4.38 -20.14
C ALA A 104 11.70 -5.44 -20.20
N ALA A 105 11.48 -6.17 -19.09
CA ALA A 105 10.37 -7.12 -18.99
C ALA A 105 9.02 -6.38 -19.19
N PRO A 106 8.01 -7.02 -19.81
CA PRO A 106 6.75 -6.35 -20.20
C PRO A 106 5.93 -5.76 -19.03
N ASP A 107 6.33 -6.05 -17.79
CA ASP A 107 5.75 -5.62 -16.51
C ASP A 107 6.45 -4.41 -15.85
N THR A 108 7.27 -3.64 -16.58
CA THR A 108 7.94 -2.42 -16.06
C THR A 108 7.31 -1.02 -16.35
N ILE A 109 7.29 -0.13 -15.35
CA ILE A 109 6.71 1.24 -15.37
C ILE A 109 7.77 2.26 -15.82
N TYR A 110 7.42 3.19 -16.70
CA TYR A 110 8.36 4.17 -17.27
C TYR A 110 8.31 5.53 -16.55
N SER A 111 9.48 6.07 -16.21
CA SER A 111 9.68 7.49 -15.89
C SER A 111 10.49 8.15 -17.02
N GLN A 112 10.18 9.41 -17.34
CA GLN A 112 10.46 10.10 -18.62
C GLN A 112 11.93 10.24 -19.07
N ARG A 113 12.91 9.65 -18.37
CA ARG A 113 14.29 9.48 -18.85
C ARG A 113 14.88 8.19 -18.29
N THR A 114 14.84 7.11 -19.06
CA THR A 114 15.66 5.89 -18.88
C THR A 114 15.68 5.28 -17.47
N ILE A 115 14.50 5.04 -16.88
CA ILE A 115 14.36 4.36 -15.58
C ILE A 115 13.28 3.28 -15.71
N VAL A 116 13.66 2.03 -15.48
CA VAL A 116 12.77 0.86 -15.46
C VAL A 116 12.34 0.62 -14.02
N LEU A 117 11.07 0.85 -13.73
CA LEU A 117 10.47 0.59 -12.42
C LEU A 117 9.89 -0.83 -12.44
N GLN A 118 10.45 -1.76 -11.65
CA GLN A 118 9.77 -3.03 -11.38
C GLN A 118 8.49 -2.75 -10.57
N SER A 119 7.38 -3.39 -10.96
CA SER A 119 6.02 -3.27 -10.43
C SER A 119 5.85 -3.81 -9.00
N SER A 120 6.85 -3.62 -8.15
CA SER A 120 6.76 -4.01 -6.77
C SER A 120 5.87 -2.96 -6.08
N SER A 121 4.61 -3.29 -5.86
CA SER A 121 3.66 -2.49 -5.07
C SER A 121 3.34 -3.26 -3.80
N SER A 122 3.09 -2.54 -2.72
CA SER A 122 2.52 -3.11 -1.51
C SER A 122 1.00 -3.39 -1.67
N TYR A 123 0.39 -2.88 -2.74
CA TYR A 123 -1.03 -3.08 -3.00
C TYR A 123 -1.25 -3.96 -4.22
N VAL A 124 -2.27 -4.81 -4.14
CA VAL A 124 -2.80 -5.58 -5.26
C VAL A 124 -4.03 -4.88 -5.83
N TYR A 125 -4.23 -5.01 -7.15
CA TYR A 125 -5.33 -4.42 -7.90
C TYR A 125 -5.99 -5.43 -8.82
N LYS A 126 -7.32 -5.45 -8.80
CA LYS A 126 -8.17 -6.23 -9.72
C LYS A 126 -8.44 -5.42 -10.98
N GLY A 127 -7.93 -5.91 -12.10
CA GLY A 127 -8.24 -5.34 -13.40
C GLY A 127 -9.62 -5.71 -13.93
N GLY A 128 -10.02 -5.02 -15.00
CA GLY A 128 -11.26 -5.31 -15.72
C GLY A 128 -12.53 -4.84 -15.01
N LEU A 129 -12.39 -3.83 -14.16
CA LEU A 129 -13.48 -3.18 -13.44
C LEU A 129 -13.82 -1.82 -14.09
N CYS A 130 -14.99 -1.28 -13.79
CA CYS A 130 -15.43 0.05 -14.22
C CYS A 130 -16.18 0.79 -13.11
N ASN A 131 -16.35 2.10 -13.25
CA ASN A 131 -17.08 2.95 -12.30
C ASN A 131 -18.56 2.54 -12.10
N ASP A 132 -19.15 1.87 -13.10
CA ASP A 132 -20.53 1.37 -13.05
C ASP A 132 -20.68 0.07 -12.25
N ASP A 133 -19.57 -0.61 -11.93
CA ASP A 133 -19.63 -1.79 -11.06
C ASP A 133 -20.11 -1.39 -9.65
N ARG A 134 -20.62 -2.37 -8.89
CA ARG A 134 -21.13 -2.11 -7.55
C ARG A 134 -20.07 -1.48 -6.65
N ALA A 135 -20.48 -0.46 -5.89
CA ALA A 135 -19.59 0.29 -5.01
C ALA A 135 -18.92 -0.58 -3.92
N ASP A 136 -19.52 -1.70 -3.54
CA ASP A 136 -19.01 -2.67 -2.55
C ASP A 136 -18.07 -3.73 -3.16
N LYS A 137 -17.77 -3.64 -4.45
CA LYS A 137 -16.79 -4.51 -5.11
C LYS A 137 -15.38 -4.06 -4.74
N VAL A 138 -14.55 -5.02 -4.36
CA VAL A 138 -13.14 -4.79 -4.04
C VAL A 138 -12.37 -4.52 -5.33
N ILE A 139 -11.62 -3.42 -5.35
CA ILE A 139 -10.79 -3.01 -6.48
C ILE A 139 -9.30 -3.14 -6.18
N ALA A 140 -8.89 -2.85 -4.94
CA ALA A 140 -7.50 -3.00 -4.52
C ALA A 140 -7.42 -3.35 -3.03
N GLY A 141 -6.25 -3.75 -2.57
CA GLY A 141 -6.01 -4.02 -1.15
C GLY A 141 -4.55 -4.34 -0.88
N GLU A 142 -4.21 -4.53 0.38
CA GLU A 142 -2.86 -4.94 0.77
C GLU A 142 -2.50 -6.32 0.20
N ALA A 143 -1.29 -6.45 -0.33
CA ALA A 143 -0.81 -7.70 -0.89
C ALA A 143 -0.51 -8.77 0.18
N GLN A 144 -0.21 -8.33 1.40
CA GLN A 144 0.19 -9.16 2.53
C GLN A 144 -0.39 -8.59 3.84
N THR A 145 -0.25 -9.35 4.92
CA THR A 145 -0.84 -9.08 6.23
C THR A 145 0.15 -8.35 7.14
N TRP A 146 0.59 -7.17 6.73
CA TRP A 146 1.63 -6.42 7.48
C TRP A 146 1.16 -5.87 8.82
N HIS A 147 -0.15 -5.64 8.97
CA HIS A 147 -0.73 -5.00 10.14
C HIS A 147 -1.36 -5.99 11.15
N GLY A 148 -0.89 -7.24 11.17
CA GLY A 148 -1.38 -8.27 12.07
C GLY A 148 -2.75 -8.79 11.65
N ASP A 149 -3.78 -8.53 12.46
CA ASP A 149 -5.09 -9.21 12.36
C ASP A 149 -6.00 -8.64 11.25
N LEU A 150 -5.64 -7.49 10.68
CA LEU A 150 -6.47 -6.76 9.73
C LEU A 150 -5.65 -6.30 8.53
N VAL A 151 -6.26 -6.38 7.34
CA VAL A 151 -5.74 -5.80 6.10
C VAL A 151 -6.64 -4.68 5.60
N ASN A 152 -6.05 -3.68 4.96
CA ASN A 152 -6.81 -2.61 4.32
C ASN A 152 -7.22 -3.00 2.89
N VAL A 153 -8.50 -2.81 2.59
CA VAL A 153 -9.11 -3.15 1.31
C VAL A 153 -9.85 -1.92 0.77
N LEU A 154 -9.59 -1.58 -0.48
CA LEU A 154 -10.21 -0.49 -1.22
C LEU A 154 -11.38 -1.01 -2.06
N TYR A 155 -12.46 -0.26 -2.03
CA TYR A 155 -13.69 -0.54 -2.75
C TYR A 155 -13.92 0.49 -3.87
N ILE A 156 -14.67 0.10 -4.91
CA ILE A 156 -15.00 0.98 -6.04
C ILE A 156 -15.67 2.28 -5.58
N GLY A 157 -16.47 2.21 -4.51
CA GLY A 157 -17.08 3.40 -3.88
C GLY A 157 -16.09 4.41 -3.27
N GLY A 158 -14.78 4.18 -3.37
CA GLY A 158 -13.75 5.12 -2.92
C GLY A 158 -13.42 5.05 -1.43
N TYR A 159 -14.01 4.12 -0.69
CA TYR A 159 -13.74 3.92 0.73
C TYR A 159 -12.80 2.73 0.97
N VAL A 160 -12.08 2.78 2.10
CA VAL A 160 -11.18 1.72 2.55
C VAL A 160 -11.74 1.11 3.83
N LYS A 161 -11.72 -0.21 3.92
CA LYS A 161 -12.17 -0.96 5.10
C LYS A 161 -11.08 -1.92 5.57
N GLY A 162 -10.96 -2.05 6.89
CA GLY A 162 -10.21 -3.13 7.52
C GLY A 162 -10.97 -4.45 7.43
N VAL A 163 -10.36 -5.47 6.83
CA VAL A 163 -10.89 -6.83 6.72
C VAL A 163 -10.00 -7.76 7.52
N SER A 164 -10.60 -8.68 8.30
CA SER A 164 -9.83 -9.68 9.05
C SER A 164 -9.05 -10.56 8.08
N VAL A 165 -7.79 -10.83 8.43
CA VAL A 165 -6.90 -11.69 7.65
C VAL A 165 -7.50 -13.07 7.39
N ASP A 166 -8.22 -13.64 8.37
CA ASP A 166 -8.84 -14.97 8.26
C ASP A 166 -9.90 -15.02 7.15
N THR A 167 -10.56 -13.88 6.91
CA THR A 167 -11.58 -13.72 5.88
C THR A 167 -11.03 -13.15 4.58
N TYR A 168 -9.80 -12.65 4.59
CA TYR A 168 -9.21 -11.96 3.47
C TYR A 168 -8.74 -12.95 2.42
N LYS A 169 -9.38 -12.90 1.24
CA LYS A 169 -8.85 -13.53 0.03
C LYS A 169 -8.13 -12.45 -0.76
N PRO A 170 -6.79 -12.54 -0.93
CA PRO A 170 -6.05 -11.51 -1.65
C PRO A 170 -6.61 -11.37 -3.05
N VAL A 171 -6.68 -10.11 -3.50
CA VAL A 171 -7.24 -9.69 -4.79
C VAL A 171 -6.33 -10.19 -5.92
N VAL A 172 -6.38 -11.48 -6.26
CA VAL A 172 -5.47 -12.09 -7.25
C VAL A 172 -6.16 -13.08 -8.19
N LYS A 173 -7.45 -13.41 -8.01
CA LYS A 173 -8.13 -14.23 -9.02
C LYS A 173 -8.74 -13.33 -10.11
N PRO A 174 -8.27 -13.41 -11.37
CA PRO A 174 -9.05 -12.87 -12.48
C PRO A 174 -10.41 -13.57 -12.48
N ASP A 175 -11.48 -12.81 -12.68
CA ASP A 175 -12.73 -13.45 -13.08
C ASP A 175 -12.45 -14.13 -14.43
N PRO A 176 -12.84 -15.40 -14.65
CA PRO A 176 -12.57 -16.12 -15.90
C PRO A 176 -13.26 -15.49 -17.11
N LYS A 177 -14.08 -14.47 -16.89
CA LYS A 177 -14.69 -13.65 -17.94
C LYS A 177 -14.51 -12.18 -17.58
N PRO A 178 -13.95 -11.36 -18.50
CA PRO A 178 -14.05 -9.92 -18.37
C PRO A 178 -15.54 -9.53 -18.25
N SER A 179 -15.84 -8.45 -17.53
CA SER A 179 -17.21 -7.94 -17.45
C SER A 179 -17.78 -7.81 -18.88
N PRO A 180 -19.05 -8.17 -19.14
CA PRO A 180 -19.60 -8.23 -20.50
C PRO A 180 -19.45 -6.92 -21.31
N LYS A 181 -19.25 -5.79 -20.61
CA LYS A 181 -19.00 -4.47 -21.18
C LYS A 181 -17.60 -4.31 -21.82
N LEU A 182 -16.64 -5.19 -21.52
CA LEU A 182 -15.25 -5.12 -22.00
C LEU A 182 -15.01 -5.72 -23.39
N ILE A 183 -16.01 -6.35 -24.01
CA ILE A 183 -15.85 -7.13 -25.25
C ILE A 183 -15.70 -6.22 -26.48
N ASN A 184 -16.10 -4.94 -26.40
CA ASN A 184 -16.20 -4.05 -27.56
C ASN A 184 -15.19 -2.90 -27.60
N HIS A 185 -14.25 -2.84 -26.66
CA HIS A 185 -13.27 -1.74 -26.62
C HIS A 185 -11.90 -2.25 -27.09
N PRO A 186 -11.30 -1.63 -28.13
CA PRO A 186 -10.04 -2.09 -28.68
C PRO A 186 -8.94 -2.06 -27.60
N PRO A 187 -7.99 -3.02 -27.62
CA PRO A 187 -6.79 -2.94 -26.80
C PRO A 187 -5.99 -1.72 -27.28
N MET A 188 -5.99 -0.66 -26.48
CA MET A 188 -5.30 0.58 -26.79
C MET A 188 -3.91 0.64 -26.14
N PRO A 189 -2.94 1.29 -26.81
CA PRO A 189 -1.50 1.01 -26.74
C PRO A 189 -0.88 1.02 -25.32
#